data_AF-A0A9Q0D8T3-F1
#
_entry.id   AF-A0A9Q0D8T3-F1
#
_cell.length_a   1.000
_cell.length_b   1.000
_cell.length_c   1.000
_cell.angle_alpha   90.00
_cell.angle_beta   90.00
_cell.angle_gamma   90.00
#
_symmetry.space_group_name_H-M   'P 1'
#
loop_
_entity.id
_entity.type
_entity.pdbx_description
1 polymer ?
#
loop_
_entity_poly.entity_id
_entity_poly.type
_entity_poly.pdbx_seq_one_letter_code
_entity_poly.pdbx_strand_id
1 'polypeptide(L)'
;MGILTAYLRKWRLQLSTGKTVSAAYHLCNREAKRELSVSVDNKRLEHQLAPKYLGVRLDRTLSYKRHLEEVRAKVTARVSLIRRLAGTTWGASARTLRISTQALVFSAAEYCAPVWSRSPHVKKVQGNEVLEN
;
A
#
# COMPACT_ATOMS: atom_id res chain seq x y z
N MET A 1 3.28 -7.28 35.04
CA MET A 1 3.43 -7.69 33.62
C MET A 1 2.26 -7.12 32.84
N GLY A 2 2.49 -6.35 31.77
CA GLY A 2 1.39 -5.83 30.94
C GLY A 2 0.65 -6.95 30.20
N ILE A 3 -0.64 -6.75 29.89
CA ILE A 3 -1.52 -7.76 29.25
C ILE A 3 -0.90 -8.28 27.94
N LEU A 4 -0.38 -7.38 27.11
CA LEU A 4 0.27 -7.72 25.84
C LEU A 4 1.51 -8.60 26.04
N THR A 5 2.39 -8.25 26.97
CA THR A 5 3.59 -9.05 27.29
C THR A 5 3.21 -10.43 27.81
N ALA A 6 2.19 -10.53 28.66
CA ALA A 6 1.70 -11.81 29.18
C ALA A 6 1.14 -12.69 28.06
N TYR A 7 0.38 -12.10 27.12
CA TYR A 7 -0.13 -12.78 25.94
C TYR A 7 1.01 -13.32 25.07
N LEU A 8 1.99 -12.49 24.72
CA LEU A 8 3.12 -12.90 23.88
C LEU A 8 3.91 -14.04 24.50
N ARG A 9 4.18 -13.99 25.82
CA ARG A 9 4.87 -15.07 26.54
C ARG A 9 4.07 -16.35 26.60
N LYS A 10 2.75 -16.28 26.86
CA LYS A 10 1.85 -17.44 26.86
C LYS A 10 1.91 -18.18 25.52
N TRP A 11 1.97 -17.43 24.41
CA TRP A 11 2.03 -17.98 23.06
C TRP A 11 3.45 -18.16 22.51
N ARG A 12 4.48 -17.99 23.34
CA ARG A 12 5.90 -18.13 22.96
C ARG A 12 6.30 -17.25 21.76
N LEU A 13 5.70 -16.07 21.65
CA LEU A 13 6.00 -15.08 20.62
C LEU A 13 7.05 -14.07 21.14
N GLN A 14 8.15 -13.91 20.41
CA GLN A 14 9.17 -12.90 20.69
C GLN A 14 9.09 -11.78 19.65
N LEU A 15 8.73 -10.57 20.08
CA LEU A 15 8.69 -9.40 19.21
C LEU A 15 10.07 -8.75 19.09
N SER A 16 10.43 -8.37 17.87
CA SER A 16 11.55 -7.46 17.63
C SER A 16 11.07 -6.02 17.82
N THR A 17 11.29 -5.44 19.01
CA THR A 17 10.79 -4.10 19.35
C THR A 17 11.29 -3.00 18.42
N GLY A 18 12.48 -3.17 17.80
CA GLY A 18 13.03 -2.21 16.84
C GLY A 18 12.45 -2.30 15.42
N LYS A 19 11.76 -3.40 15.08
CA LYS A 19 11.09 -3.60 13.78
C LYS A 19 9.57 -3.54 13.89
N THR A 20 9.04 -3.56 15.11
CA THR A 20 7.61 -3.59 15.38
C THR A 20 7.12 -2.18 15.64
N VAL A 21 6.13 -1.76 14.86
CA VAL A 21 5.47 -0.45 15.01
C VAL A 21 4.03 -0.65 15.47
N SER A 22 3.48 0.37 16.13
CA SER A 22 2.09 0.46 16.53
C SER A 22 1.36 1.48 15.66
N ALA A 23 0.10 1.18 15.31
CA ALA A 23 -0.77 2.09 14.58
C ALA A 23 -2.22 1.90 15.04
N ALA A 24 -3.01 2.97 15.01
CA ALA A 24 -4.43 2.95 15.31
C ALA A 24 -5.24 3.25 14.06
N TYR A 25 -6.28 2.45 13.82
CA TYR A 25 -7.17 2.64 12.67
C TYR A 25 -8.57 3.03 13.15
N HIS A 26 -9.03 4.22 12.79
CA HIS A 26 -10.33 4.77 13.17
C HIS A 26 -10.71 5.98 12.32
N LEU A 27 -12.00 6.32 12.33
CA LEU A 27 -12.56 7.48 11.60
C LEU A 27 -12.62 8.76 12.45
N CYS A 28 -12.46 8.68 13.78
CA CYS A 28 -12.59 9.82 14.68
C CYS A 28 -11.52 10.91 14.44
N ASN A 29 -11.88 12.02 13.79
CA ASN A 29 -10.96 13.12 13.46
C ASN A 29 -10.34 13.82 14.68
N ARG A 30 -11.07 13.89 15.80
CA ARG A 30 -10.55 14.46 17.05
C ARG A 30 -9.29 13.75 17.53
N GLU A 31 -9.21 12.45 17.30
CA GLU A 31 -8.09 11.58 17.71
C GLU A 31 -7.03 11.42 16.60
N ALA A 32 -7.04 12.23 15.53
CA ALA A 32 -6.13 12.06 14.39
C ALA A 32 -4.64 12.10 14.72
N LYS A 33 -4.29 12.83 15.78
CA LYS A 33 -2.91 13.02 16.26
C LYS A 33 -2.60 12.15 17.48
N ARG A 34 -3.54 11.31 17.92
CA ARG A 34 -3.31 10.47 19.10
C ARG A 34 -2.26 9.42 18.76
N GLU A 35 -1.19 9.42 19.53
CA GLU A 35 -0.21 8.35 19.50
C GLU A 35 -0.60 7.23 20.47
N LEU A 36 -0.39 5.99 20.04
CA LEU A 36 -0.51 4.85 20.93
C LEU A 36 0.72 4.75 21.82
N SER A 37 0.50 4.63 23.13
CA SER A 37 1.55 4.29 24.10
C SER A 37 1.47 2.79 24.38
N VAL A 38 2.15 2.00 23.56
CA VAL A 38 2.24 0.54 23.70
C VAL A 38 3.67 0.17 24.06
N SER A 39 3.84 -0.59 25.14
CA SER A 39 5.14 -1.08 25.59
C SER A 39 5.14 -2.59 25.74
N VAL A 40 6.21 -3.23 25.28
CA VAL A 40 6.47 -4.68 25.41
C VAL A 40 7.83 -4.85 26.09
N ASP A 41 7.89 -5.68 27.14
CA ASP A 41 9.09 -5.88 27.96
C ASP A 41 9.80 -4.56 28.35
N ASN A 42 9.02 -3.58 28.83
CA ASN A 42 9.45 -2.21 29.21
C ASN A 42 10.07 -1.38 28.07
N LYS A 43 9.92 -1.78 26.81
CA LYS A 43 10.31 -1.00 25.63
C LYS A 43 9.08 -0.45 24.91
N ARG A 44 9.02 0.87 24.71
CA ARG A 44 7.95 1.52 23.96
C ARG A 44 8.09 1.19 22.46
N LEU A 45 7.00 0.77 21.83
CA LEU A 45 6.93 0.60 20.39
C LEU A 45 6.77 1.96 19.71
N GLU A 46 7.44 2.14 18.56
CA GLU A 46 7.25 3.33 17.73
C GLU A 46 5.80 3.41 17.27
N HIS A 47 5.23 4.61 17.29
CA HIS A 47 3.91 4.86 16.71
C HIS A 47 4.06 5.42 15.30
N GLN A 48 3.47 4.75 14.31
CA GLN A 48 3.50 5.18 12.92
C GLN A 48 2.08 5.44 12.42
N LEU A 49 1.84 6.65 11.88
CA LEU A 49 0.50 7.05 11.41
C LEU A 49 0.05 6.35 10.12
N ALA A 50 1.00 5.91 9.30
CA ALA A 50 0.72 5.25 8.03
C ALA A 50 1.77 4.17 7.72
N PRO A 51 1.86 3.10 8.54
CA PRO A 51 2.85 2.05 8.33
C PRO A 51 2.64 1.34 6.99
N LYS A 52 3.75 0.86 6.42
CA LYS A 52 3.72 0.00 5.23
C LYS A 52 3.70 -1.45 5.66
N TYR A 53 2.63 -2.17 5.32
CA TYR A 53 2.45 -3.59 5.57
C TYR A 53 2.29 -4.34 4.26
N LEU A 54 3.14 -5.33 4.01
CA LEU A 54 3.16 -6.13 2.76
C LEU A 54 3.14 -5.29 1.46
N GLY A 55 3.72 -4.09 1.49
CA GLY A 55 3.76 -3.16 0.36
C GLY A 55 2.61 -2.14 0.30
N VAL A 56 1.58 -2.29 1.14
CA VAL A 56 0.43 -1.37 1.24
C VAL A 56 0.64 -0.37 2.37
N ARG A 57 0.41 0.92 2.12
CA ARG A 57 0.36 1.90 3.21
C ARG A 57 -1.05 1.94 3.80
N LEU A 58 -1.12 1.73 5.12
CA LEU A 58 -2.38 1.73 5.86
C LEU A 58 -2.51 3.06 6.60
N ASP A 59 -3.29 4.00 6.06
CA ASP A 59 -3.61 5.24 6.78
C ASP A 59 -4.61 4.99 7.90
N ARG A 60 -4.63 5.88 8.89
CA ARG A 60 -5.57 5.84 10.02
C ARG A 60 -7.02 5.52 9.65
N THR A 61 -7.53 6.09 8.56
CA THR A 61 -8.92 5.89 8.13
C THR A 61 -9.13 4.69 7.21
N LEU A 62 -8.05 3.98 6.85
CA LEU A 62 -8.04 2.95 5.81
C LEU A 62 -8.68 3.45 4.51
N SER A 63 -8.43 4.71 4.17
CA SER A 63 -8.86 5.32 2.91
C SER A 63 -7.94 4.93 1.76
N TYR A 64 -6.73 4.47 2.06
CA TYR A 64 -5.66 4.13 1.11
C TYR A 64 -5.26 5.28 0.18
N LYS A 65 -5.62 6.53 0.48
CA LYS A 65 -5.40 7.68 -0.41
C LYS A 65 -3.95 7.80 -0.89
N ARG A 66 -3.00 7.81 0.06
CA ARG A 66 -1.56 7.92 -0.22
C ARG A 66 -1.04 6.70 -0.97
N HIS A 67 -1.48 5.50 -0.57
CA HIS A 67 -1.11 4.27 -1.26
C HIS A 67 -1.55 4.29 -2.74
N LEU A 68 -2.77 4.71 -3.02
CA LEU A 68 -3.31 4.79 -4.37
C LEU A 68 -2.61 5.85 -5.23
N GLU A 69 -2.16 6.96 -4.63
CA GLU A 69 -1.32 7.95 -5.31
C GLU A 69 0.04 7.36 -5.72
N GLU A 70 0.66 6.56 -4.84
CA GLU A 70 1.91 5.85 -5.16
C GLU A 70 1.72 4.78 -6.22
N VAL A 71 0.63 4.01 -6.15
CA VAL A 71 0.28 3.00 -7.16
C VAL A 71 0.04 3.69 -8.50
N ARG A 72 -0.71 4.79 -8.54
CA ARG A 72 -0.92 5.59 -9.75
C ARG A 72 0.40 6.03 -10.35
N ALA A 73 1.27 6.67 -9.57
CA ALA A 73 2.57 7.14 -10.07
C ALA A 73 3.41 6.00 -10.66
N LYS A 74 3.45 4.85 -9.98
CA LYS A 74 4.15 3.64 -10.43
C LYS A 74 3.56 3.07 -11.72
N VAL A 75 2.23 2.99 -11.82
CA VAL A 75 1.50 2.50 -13.00
C VAL A 75 1.71 3.45 -14.18
N THR A 76 1.54 4.77 -14.00
CA THR A 76 1.74 5.77 -15.04
C THR A 76 3.17 5.74 -15.60
N ALA A 77 4.19 5.63 -14.75
CA ALA A 77 5.57 5.50 -15.20
C ALA A 77 5.77 4.27 -16.10
N ARG A 78 5.17 3.12 -15.74
CA ARG A 78 5.26 1.88 -16.51
C ARG A 78 4.47 1.96 -17.81
N VAL A 79 3.28 2.57 -17.81
CA VAL A 79 2.49 2.83 -19.03
C VAL A 79 3.27 3.72 -20.00
N SER A 80 3.95 4.76 -19.50
CA SER A 80 4.80 5.62 -20.35
C SER A 80 5.94 4.86 -21.00
N LEU A 81 6.53 3.86 -20.33
CA LEU A 81 7.54 2.97 -20.93
C LEU A 81 6.93 2.11 -22.03
N ILE A 82 5.76 1.49 -21.79
CA ILE A 82 5.05 0.70 -22.80
C ILE A 82 4.70 1.56 -24.03
N ARG A 83 4.20 2.79 -23.81
CA ARG A 83 3.89 3.74 -24.90
C ARG A 83 5.11 4.03 -25.77
N ARG A 84 6.31 4.16 -25.17
CA ARG A 84 7.57 4.36 -25.93
C ARG A 84 7.97 3.11 -26.73
N LEU A 85 7.73 1.92 -26.20
CA LEU A 85 8.01 0.66 -26.90
C LEU A 85 7.03 0.37 -28.04
N ALA A 86 5.85 1.00 -28.04
CA ALA A 86 4.80 0.78 -29.02
C ALA A 86 4.96 1.60 -30.33
N GLY A 87 6.16 2.11 -30.62
CA GLY A 87 6.43 2.89 -31.84
C GLY A 87 6.14 2.13 -33.14
N THR A 88 5.75 2.82 -34.20
CA THR A 88 5.33 2.18 -35.47
C THR A 88 6.49 1.78 -36.39
N THR A 89 7.63 2.46 -36.31
CA THR A 89 8.81 2.19 -37.18
C THR A 89 9.84 1.24 -36.53
N TRP A 90 10.05 1.34 -35.22
CA TRP A 90 11.04 0.54 -34.45
C TRP A 90 10.45 -0.02 -33.14
N GLY A 91 9.14 -0.23 -33.09
CA GLY A 91 8.47 -0.73 -31.88
C GLY A 91 8.60 -2.22 -31.67
N ALA A 92 8.30 -2.63 -30.45
CA ALA A 92 8.22 -4.03 -30.06
C ALA A 92 7.02 -4.73 -30.69
N SER A 93 7.12 -6.05 -30.88
CA SER A 93 5.99 -6.86 -31.36
C SER A 93 4.78 -6.76 -30.43
N ALA A 94 3.57 -6.92 -30.97
CA ALA A 94 2.33 -6.93 -30.19
C ALA A 94 2.36 -7.94 -29.04
N ARG A 95 2.96 -9.13 -29.25
CA ARG A 95 3.15 -10.14 -28.21
C ARG A 95 4.02 -9.62 -27.08
N THR A 96 5.13 -8.97 -27.40
CA THR A 96 6.04 -8.39 -26.42
C THR A 96 5.38 -7.27 -25.63
N LEU A 97 4.61 -6.40 -26.29
CA LEU A 97 3.87 -5.32 -25.64
C LEU A 97 2.81 -5.86 -24.67
N ARG A 98 2.06 -6.89 -25.07
CA ARG A 98 1.06 -7.53 -24.20
C ARG A 98 1.70 -8.13 -22.96
N ILE A 99 2.74 -8.95 -23.12
CA ILE A 99 3.45 -9.58 -22.00
C ILE A 99 4.05 -8.51 -21.08
N SER A 100 4.72 -7.50 -21.65
CA SER A 100 5.31 -6.41 -20.89
C SER A 100 4.25 -5.61 -20.12
N THR A 101 3.08 -5.37 -20.72
CA THR A 101 1.99 -4.66 -20.05
C THR A 101 1.44 -5.48 -18.89
N GLN A 102 1.20 -6.78 -19.06
CA GLN A 102 0.76 -7.67 -17.97
C GLN A 102 1.80 -7.73 -16.84
N ALA A 103 3.07 -7.95 -17.19
CA ALA A 103 4.16 -8.13 -16.24
C ALA A 103 4.52 -6.84 -15.49
N LEU A 104 4.42 -5.67 -16.12
CA LEU A 104 4.81 -4.39 -15.51
C LEU A 104 3.60 -3.63 -15.00
N VAL A 105 2.57 -3.42 -15.82
CA VAL A 105 1.46 -2.53 -15.46
C VAL A 105 0.50 -3.26 -14.53
N PHE A 106 -0.09 -4.37 -14.98
CA PHE A 106 -1.11 -5.09 -14.22
C PHE A 106 -0.56 -5.68 -12.92
N SER A 107 0.65 -6.25 -12.93
CA SER A 107 1.27 -6.76 -11.69
C SER A 107 1.39 -5.69 -10.59
N ALA A 108 1.67 -4.42 -10.93
CA ALA A 108 1.70 -3.33 -9.95
C ALA A 108 0.31 -2.80 -9.58
N ALA A 109 -0.61 -2.77 -10.54
CA ALA A 109 -1.97 -2.29 -10.33
C ALA A 109 -2.82 -3.27 -9.51
N GLU A 110 -2.60 -4.58 -9.63
CA GLU A 110 -3.51 -5.59 -9.08
C GLU A 110 -3.01 -6.26 -7.80
N TYR A 111 -1.69 -6.24 -7.53
CA TYR A 111 -1.07 -6.98 -6.41
C TYR A 111 -1.77 -6.80 -5.04
N CYS A 112 -2.32 -5.63 -4.75
CA CYS A 112 -3.06 -5.37 -3.50
C CYS A 112 -4.48 -4.84 -3.74
N ALA A 113 -5.02 -4.97 -4.95
CA ALA A 113 -6.35 -4.48 -5.29
C ALA A 113 -7.46 -5.00 -4.36
N PRO A 114 -7.47 -6.26 -3.89
CA PRO A 114 -8.49 -6.72 -2.95
C PRO A 114 -8.56 -5.89 -1.65
N VAL A 115 -7.44 -5.31 -1.21
CA VAL A 115 -7.37 -4.51 0.02
C VAL A 115 -7.96 -3.11 -0.17
N TRP A 116 -7.66 -2.45 -1.29
CA TRP A 116 -8.02 -1.04 -1.50
C TRP A 116 -9.10 -0.81 -2.57
N SER A 117 -9.59 -1.85 -3.26
CA SER A 117 -10.61 -1.74 -4.32
C SER A 117 -11.89 -1.04 -3.88
N ARG A 118 -12.25 -1.17 -2.60
CA ARG A 118 -13.41 -0.50 -1.98
C ARG A 118 -13.10 0.90 -1.44
N SER A 119 -11.89 1.41 -1.66
CA SER A 119 -11.52 2.77 -1.27
C SER A 119 -12.32 3.81 -2.06
N PRO A 120 -12.75 4.92 -1.42
CA PRO A 120 -13.34 6.05 -2.14
C PRO A 120 -12.38 6.72 -3.14
N HIS A 121 -11.08 6.43 -3.05
CA HIS A 121 -10.04 7.03 -3.88
C HIS A 121 -9.58 6.11 -5.03
N VAL A 122 -10.22 4.94 -5.23
CA VAL A 122 -9.80 3.95 -6.23
C VAL A 122 -9.72 4.50 -7.65
N LYS A 123 -10.60 5.46 -7.99
CA LYS A 123 -10.63 6.15 -9.29
C LYS A 123 -9.31 6.83 -9.65
N LYS A 124 -8.46 7.14 -8.66
CA LYS A 124 -7.13 7.72 -8.89
C LYS A 124 -6.20 6.78 -9.65
N VAL A 125 -6.36 5.46 -9.50
CA VAL A 125 -5.51 4.46 -10.18
C VAL A 125 -6.00 4.17 -11.59
N GLN A 126 -7.31 4.22 -11.82
CA GLN A 126 -7.91 3.85 -13.11
C GLN A 126 -7.56 4.81 -14.26
N GLY A 127 -7.22 6.07 -13.97
CA GLY A 127 -6.90 7.06 -15.00
C GLY A 127 -8.15 7.46 -15.82
N ASN A 128 -8.36 8.76 -16.03
CA ASN A 128 -9.51 9.27 -16.80
C ASN A 128 -9.37 9.05 -18.33
N GLU A 129 -8.79 7.95 -18.81
CA GLU A 129 -8.38 7.82 -20.23
C GLU A 129 -8.90 6.58 -20.97
N VAL A 130 -9.80 5.78 -20.41
CA VAL A 130 -10.34 4.63 -21.13
C VAL A 130 -11.81 4.43 -20.77
N LEU A 131 -12.72 5.28 -21.25
CA LEU A 131 -14.17 4.98 -21.44
C LEU A 131 -14.95 6.06 -22.23
N GLU A 132 -14.30 7.06 -22.83
CA GLU A 132 -14.96 7.95 -23.81
C GLU A 132 -14.08 8.06 -25.06
N ASN A 133 -14.33 7.14 -26.01
CA ASN A 133 -14.20 7.29 -27.45
C ASN A 133 -14.87 6.07 -28.10
#